data_AF-A0A535RP86-F1
#
_entry.id   AF-A0A535RP86-F1
#
_cell.length_a   1.000
_cell.length_b   1.000
_cell.length_c   1.000
_cell.angle_alpha   90.00
_cell.angle_beta   90.00
_cell.angle_gamma   90.00
#
_symmetry.space_group_name_H-M   'P 1'
#
loop_
_entity.id
_entity.type
_entity.pdbx_description
1 polymer ?
#
loop_
_entity_poly.entity_id
_entity_poly.type
_entity_poly.pdbx_seq_one_letter_code
_entity_poly.pdbx_strand_id
1 'polypeptide(L)'
;MLRIDALQAIYPELEERIVVTIMGAVAAELYTLGHRPNFFYLEHAMGLASSMGLGLALAMPQHKVIVIDGDGSLLMNLGTLSTMARYRPGNLLHIVFDNESLLSVGGFPTATSTGTDLAGIARASGVPSVMEANAPDSLARSVHEALASNTLTTIISKVEAIGPKTFHMDLPLLENRFQFKRSLEAMQKHTSALDL
;
A
#
# COMPACT_ATOMS: atom_id res chain seq x y z
N MET A 1 -1.72 -11.50 -13.83
CA MET A 1 -0.84 -10.34 -14.12
C MET A 1 0.32 -10.39 -13.17
N LEU A 2 1.50 -9.95 -13.60
CA LEU A 2 2.64 -9.80 -12.72
C LEU A 2 2.43 -8.59 -11.81
N ARG A 3 2.89 -8.68 -10.56
CA ARG A 3 2.82 -7.57 -9.61
C ARG A 3 3.67 -6.38 -10.05
N ILE A 4 4.81 -6.62 -10.70
CA ILE A 4 5.64 -5.55 -11.25
C ILE A 4 4.91 -4.73 -12.33
N ASP A 5 4.12 -5.38 -13.20
CA ASP A 5 3.32 -4.69 -14.23
C ASP A 5 2.23 -3.83 -13.58
N ALA A 6 1.60 -4.37 -12.53
CA ALA A 6 0.59 -3.68 -11.74
C ALA A 6 1.18 -2.44 -11.04
N LEU A 7 2.34 -2.58 -10.41
CA LEU A 7 3.08 -1.49 -9.79
C LEU A 7 3.49 -0.43 -10.82
N GLN A 8 3.99 -0.85 -11.99
CA GLN A 8 4.37 0.06 -13.07
C GLN A 8 3.18 0.87 -13.58
N ALA A 9 2.00 0.27 -13.70
CA ALA A 9 0.78 0.95 -14.14
C ALA A 9 0.30 2.04 -13.16
N ILE A 10 0.53 1.86 -11.86
CA ILE A 10 0.12 2.83 -10.83
C ILE A 10 1.24 3.78 -10.40
N TYR A 11 2.48 3.52 -10.80
CA TYR A 11 3.65 4.27 -10.36
C TYR A 11 3.53 5.80 -10.53
N PRO A 12 2.96 6.34 -11.64
CA PRO A 12 2.75 7.79 -11.77
C PRO A 12 1.86 8.40 -10.67
N GLU A 13 0.90 7.65 -10.15
CA GLU A 13 0.05 8.11 -9.04
C GLU A 13 0.81 8.07 -7.69
N LEU A 14 1.91 7.32 -7.59
CA LEU A 14 2.69 7.20 -6.35
C LEU A 14 3.62 8.41 -6.13
N GLU A 15 4.13 9.01 -7.19
CA GLU A 15 5.28 9.94 -7.14
C GLU A 15 5.08 11.14 -6.20
N GLU A 16 3.88 11.69 -6.15
CA GLU A 16 3.56 12.90 -5.37
C GLU A 16 2.74 12.60 -4.10
N ARG A 17 2.62 11.32 -3.71
CA ARG A 17 1.77 10.88 -2.60
C ARG A 17 2.60 10.19 -1.52
N ILE A 18 2.07 10.15 -0.30
CA ILE A 18 2.74 9.46 0.79
C ILE A 18 2.55 7.96 0.56
N VAL A 19 3.63 7.20 0.35
CA VAL A 19 3.54 5.77 0.08
C VAL A 19 4.17 4.99 1.22
N VAL A 20 3.42 4.01 1.74
CA VAL A 20 3.94 3.00 2.67
C VAL A 20 3.76 1.65 2.01
N THR A 21 4.85 0.92 1.80
CA THR A 21 4.80 -0.46 1.31
C THR A 21 5.21 -1.42 2.42
N ILE A 22 4.53 -2.57 2.50
CA ILE A 22 5.03 -3.67 3.31
C ILE A 22 6.29 -4.28 2.69
N MET A 23 7.16 -4.83 3.55
CA MET A 23 8.34 -5.62 3.17
C MET A 23 8.08 -6.77 2.19
N GLY A 24 9.18 -7.29 1.65
CA GLY A 24 9.18 -8.50 0.82
C GLY A 24 9.12 -8.20 -0.67
N ALA A 25 8.45 -9.08 -1.42
CA ALA A 25 8.50 -9.05 -2.88
C ALA A 25 7.94 -7.73 -3.46
N VAL A 26 6.89 -7.17 -2.85
CA VAL A 26 6.29 -5.91 -3.28
C VAL A 26 7.19 -4.70 -3.03
N ALA A 27 7.88 -4.64 -1.89
CA ALA A 27 8.85 -3.59 -1.60
C ALA A 27 10.03 -3.62 -2.58
N ALA A 28 10.58 -4.81 -2.83
CA ALA A 28 11.69 -4.98 -3.76
C ALA A 28 11.30 -4.61 -5.20
N GLU A 29 10.14 -5.04 -5.68
CA GLU A 29 9.64 -4.68 -7.01
C GLU A 29 9.39 -3.17 -7.14
N LEU A 30 8.73 -2.54 -6.15
CA LEU A 30 8.53 -1.08 -6.15
C LEU A 30 9.89 -0.34 -6.16
N TYR A 31 10.85 -0.81 -5.36
CA TYR A 31 12.19 -0.23 -5.33
C TYR A 31 12.88 -0.32 -6.70
N THR A 32 12.73 -1.43 -7.42
CA THR A 32 13.33 -1.59 -8.76
C THR A 32 12.72 -0.67 -9.82
N LEU A 33 11.47 -0.23 -9.64
CA LEU A 33 10.84 0.78 -10.51
C LEU A 33 11.38 2.19 -10.25
N GLY A 34 11.95 2.43 -9.07
CA GLY A 34 12.58 3.67 -8.68
C GLY A 34 12.21 4.07 -7.25
N HIS A 35 13.21 4.23 -6.39
CA HIS A 35 12.96 4.79 -5.07
C HIS A 35 12.68 6.30 -5.15
N ARG A 36 11.71 6.75 -4.35
CA ARG A 36 11.42 8.17 -4.09
C ARG A 36 11.44 8.46 -2.57
N PRO A 37 11.87 9.65 -2.13
CA PRO A 37 11.92 10.01 -0.70
C PRO A 37 10.58 9.89 0.04
N ASN A 38 9.45 10.02 -0.64
CA ASN A 38 8.09 9.85 -0.10
C ASN A 38 7.64 8.38 -0.01
N PHE A 39 8.50 7.42 -0.32
CA PHE A 39 8.23 5.99 -0.17
C PHE A 39 8.88 5.46 1.09
N PHE A 40 8.08 4.89 1.98
CA PHE A 40 8.54 4.20 3.17
C PHE A 40 8.42 2.69 3.01
N TYR A 41 9.56 1.99 3.06
CA TYR A 41 9.61 0.54 3.04
C TYR A 41 9.55 0.02 4.48
N LEU A 42 8.38 -0.46 4.89
CA LEU A 42 8.15 -0.95 6.26
C LEU A 42 8.73 -2.36 6.42
N GLU A 43 10.04 -2.40 6.68
CA GLU A 43 10.80 -3.61 6.95
C GLU A 43 10.64 -4.10 8.40
N HIS A 44 10.66 -5.42 8.59
CA HIS A 44 10.56 -6.12 9.88
C HIS A 44 9.26 -5.86 10.68
N ALA A 45 8.18 -5.45 10.02
CA ALA A 45 6.90 -5.13 10.64
C ALA A 45 5.71 -5.59 9.77
N MET A 46 5.72 -6.87 9.37
CA MET A 46 4.59 -7.50 8.65
C MET A 46 3.26 -7.28 9.38
N GLY A 47 2.21 -6.98 8.63
CA GLY A 47 0.88 -6.65 9.14
C GLY A 47 0.69 -5.20 9.60
N LEU A 48 1.72 -4.37 9.64
CA LEU A 48 1.61 -3.00 10.17
C LEU A 48 1.57 -1.89 9.11
N ALA A 49 1.65 -2.22 7.82
CA ALA A 49 1.63 -1.21 6.74
C ALA A 49 0.33 -0.40 6.73
N SER A 50 -0.82 -1.10 6.78
CA SER A 50 -2.14 -0.46 6.90
C SER A 50 -2.30 0.37 8.19
N SER A 51 -1.79 -0.11 9.33
CA SER A 51 -1.80 0.63 10.60
C SER A 51 -0.98 1.92 10.51
N MET A 52 0.21 1.87 9.90
CA MET A 52 1.07 3.04 9.69
C MET A 52 0.42 4.03 8.72
N GLY A 53 -0.15 3.54 7.62
CA GLY A 53 -0.87 4.37 6.66
C GLY A 53 -2.08 5.08 7.28
N LEU A 54 -2.84 4.40 8.14
CA LEU A 54 -3.93 5.03 8.90
C LEU A 54 -3.42 6.17 9.79
N GLY A 55 -2.34 5.95 10.53
CA GLY A 55 -1.73 7.00 11.37
C GLY A 55 -1.30 8.21 10.55
N LEU A 56 -0.66 7.99 9.40
CA LEU A 56 -0.26 9.06 8.48
C LEU A 56 -1.46 9.81 7.92
N ALA A 57 -2.50 9.09 7.50
CA ALA A 57 -3.69 9.70 6.92
C ALA A 57 -4.42 10.62 7.91
N LEU A 58 -4.46 10.22 9.19
CA LEU A 58 -5.01 11.03 10.28
C LEU A 58 -4.12 12.23 10.66
N ALA A 59 -2.80 12.06 10.62
CA ALA A 59 -1.85 13.12 10.97
C ALA A 59 -1.65 14.14 9.84
N MET A 60 -1.92 13.76 8.58
CA MET A 60 -1.71 14.57 7.39
C MET A 60 -2.97 14.56 6.50
N PRO A 61 -4.11 15.10 6.98
CA PRO A 61 -5.40 14.94 6.31
C PRO A 61 -5.44 15.53 4.89
N GLN A 62 -4.53 16.48 4.59
CA GLN A 62 -4.53 17.19 3.31
C GLN A 62 -3.70 16.48 2.24
N HIS A 63 -3.00 15.41 2.61
CA HIS A 63 -2.15 14.63 1.72
C HIS A 63 -2.70 13.22 1.54
N LYS A 64 -2.66 12.72 0.32
CA LYS A 64 -3.08 11.35 0.01
C LYS A 64 -2.03 10.36 0.51
N VAL A 65 -2.50 9.33 1.19
CA VAL A 65 -1.69 8.22 1.68
C VAL A 65 -2.09 6.96 0.92
N ILE A 66 -1.11 6.32 0.30
CA ILE A 66 -1.26 5.04 -0.39
C ILE A 66 -0.49 3.99 0.41
N VAL A 67 -1.20 2.97 0.88
CA VAL A 67 -0.60 1.78 1.46
C VAL A 67 -0.58 0.70 0.40
N ILE A 68 0.59 0.10 0.19
CA ILE A 68 0.78 -1.07 -0.65
C ILE A 68 1.09 -2.25 0.29
N ASP A 69 0.14 -3.15 0.45
CA ASP A 69 0.21 -4.30 1.32
C ASP A 69 0.23 -5.61 0.50
N GLY A 70 0.49 -6.72 1.19
CA GLY A 70 0.35 -8.07 0.64
C GLY A 70 -0.74 -8.83 1.41
N ASP A 71 -1.39 -9.78 0.75
CA ASP A 71 -2.38 -10.68 1.39
C ASP A 71 -1.84 -11.31 2.69
N GLY A 72 -0.63 -11.89 2.65
CA GLY A 72 -0.03 -12.50 3.82
C GLY A 72 0.23 -11.53 4.97
N SER A 73 0.57 -10.28 4.65
CA SER A 73 0.76 -9.23 5.65
C SER A 73 -0.58 -8.77 6.24
N LEU A 74 -1.57 -8.47 5.39
CA LEU A 74 -2.90 -8.09 5.86
C LEU A 74 -3.53 -9.18 6.75
N LEU A 75 -3.36 -10.45 6.39
CA LEU A 75 -3.82 -11.59 7.18
C LEU A 75 -3.22 -11.62 8.60
N MET A 76 -1.99 -11.15 8.78
CA MET A 76 -1.36 -11.07 10.12
C MET A 76 -1.98 -10.00 11.02
N ASN A 77 -2.70 -9.03 10.44
CA ASN A 77 -3.34 -7.95 11.20
C ASN A 77 -4.70 -7.54 10.60
N LEU A 78 -5.61 -8.50 10.44
CA LEU A 78 -6.94 -8.23 9.89
C LEU A 78 -7.74 -7.16 10.67
N GLY A 79 -7.49 -7.02 11.98
CA GLY A 79 -8.14 -6.01 12.83
C GLY A 79 -7.89 -4.56 12.37
N THR A 80 -6.87 -4.33 11.55
CA THR A 80 -6.60 -3.03 10.91
C THR A 80 -7.80 -2.56 10.06
N LEU A 81 -8.50 -3.46 9.37
CA LEU A 81 -9.64 -3.13 8.51
C LEU A 81 -10.78 -2.51 9.32
N SER A 82 -11.12 -3.11 10.47
CA SER A 82 -12.11 -2.57 11.41
C SER A 82 -11.68 -1.22 11.99
N THR A 83 -10.38 -1.04 12.22
CA THR A 83 -9.84 0.22 12.75
C THR A 83 -9.90 1.32 11.69
N MET A 84 -9.49 1.05 10.45
CA MET A 84 -9.64 1.98 9.32
C MET A 84 -11.11 2.33 9.10
N ALA A 85 -12.01 1.34 9.14
CA ALA A 85 -13.45 1.55 9.02
C ALA A 85 -14.06 2.38 10.17
N ARG A 86 -13.44 2.39 11.36
CA ARG A 86 -13.86 3.26 12.46
C ARG A 86 -13.55 4.73 12.17
N TYR A 87 -12.34 5.03 11.68
CA TYR A 87 -11.86 6.40 11.48
C TYR A 87 -12.22 6.98 10.11
N ARG A 88 -12.32 6.14 9.07
CA ARG A 88 -12.70 6.47 7.68
C ARG A 88 -11.99 7.69 7.07
N PRO A 89 -10.64 7.78 7.12
CA PRO A 89 -9.93 8.87 6.46
C PRO A 89 -10.15 8.84 4.94
N GLY A 90 -10.72 9.91 4.37
CA GLY A 90 -10.98 10.03 2.93
C GLY A 90 -9.73 10.17 2.06
N ASN A 91 -8.58 10.40 2.68
CA ASN A 91 -7.28 10.52 2.02
C ASN A 91 -6.46 9.22 2.03
N LEU A 92 -7.00 8.10 2.54
CA LEU A 92 -6.32 6.81 2.59
C LEU A 92 -6.80 5.85 1.49
N LEU A 93 -5.86 5.37 0.70
CA LEU A 93 -6.01 4.27 -0.24
C LEU A 93 -5.16 3.08 0.24
N HIS A 94 -5.78 1.91 0.38
CA HIS A 94 -5.13 0.67 0.76
C HIS A 94 -5.19 -0.32 -0.40
N ILE A 95 -4.05 -0.66 -0.99
CA ILE A 95 -3.92 -1.60 -2.11
C ILE A 95 -3.31 -2.88 -1.56
N VAL A 96 -3.94 -4.02 -1.79
CA VAL A 96 -3.48 -5.32 -1.34
C VAL A 96 -3.19 -6.18 -2.56
N PHE A 97 -1.93 -6.54 -2.74
CA PHE A 97 -1.55 -7.53 -3.73
C PHE A 97 -1.73 -8.93 -3.15
N ASP A 98 -2.63 -9.69 -3.75
CA ASP A 98 -2.95 -11.05 -3.34
C ASP A 98 -2.34 -12.02 -4.35
N ASN A 99 -1.21 -12.61 -3.95
CA ASN A 99 -0.50 -13.62 -4.72
C ASN A 99 -0.61 -15.02 -4.09
N GLU A 100 -1.41 -15.15 -3.03
CA GLU A 100 -1.66 -16.39 -2.32
C GLU A 100 -0.40 -17.04 -1.70
N SER A 101 0.73 -16.30 -1.59
CA SER A 101 2.03 -16.89 -1.26
C SER A 101 3.00 -15.96 -0.54
N LEU A 102 3.57 -16.46 0.55
CA LEU A 102 4.65 -15.83 1.31
C LEU A 102 6.02 -16.02 0.61
N LEU A 103 6.19 -15.40 -0.56
CA LEU A 103 7.37 -15.57 -1.43
C LEU A 103 8.72 -15.31 -0.73
N SER A 104 8.77 -14.36 0.22
CA SER A 104 10.01 -13.98 0.91
C SER A 104 10.57 -15.04 1.86
N VAL A 105 9.76 -16.04 2.24
CA VAL A 105 10.13 -17.07 3.25
C VAL A 105 9.97 -18.50 2.72
N GLY A 106 10.00 -18.67 1.39
CA GLY A 106 9.94 -19.99 0.76
C GLY A 106 8.64 -20.31 0.02
N GLY A 107 7.74 -19.33 -0.15
CA GLY A 107 6.57 -19.47 -1.01
C GLY A 107 5.41 -20.26 -0.40
N PHE A 108 5.34 -20.34 0.92
CA PHE A 108 4.24 -21.02 1.60
C PHE A 108 2.89 -20.38 1.26
N PRO A 109 1.84 -21.18 1.03
CA PRO A 109 0.52 -20.67 0.71
C PRO A 109 -0.05 -19.83 1.87
N THR A 110 -0.67 -18.70 1.55
CA THR A 110 -1.43 -17.90 2.51
C THR A 110 -2.86 -18.45 2.63
N ALA A 111 -3.65 -17.92 3.58
CA ALA A 111 -5.04 -18.34 3.74
C ALA A 111 -5.95 -17.93 2.56
N THR A 112 -5.53 -17.01 1.69
CA THR A 112 -6.29 -16.67 0.47
C THR A 112 -6.23 -17.80 -0.56
N SER A 113 -5.15 -18.61 -0.59
CA SER A 113 -5.05 -19.82 -1.42
C SER A 113 -6.10 -20.90 -1.12
N THR A 114 -6.71 -20.85 0.07
CA THR A 114 -7.70 -21.82 0.55
C THR A 114 -9.10 -21.22 0.71
N GLY A 115 -9.33 -20.02 0.16
CA GLY A 115 -10.66 -19.42 0.04
C GLY A 115 -10.96 -18.24 0.97
N THR A 116 -9.96 -17.67 1.64
CA THR A 116 -10.18 -16.42 2.39
C THR A 116 -10.46 -15.25 1.44
N ASP A 117 -11.65 -14.67 1.52
CA ASP A 117 -12.06 -13.51 0.71
C ASP A 117 -11.71 -12.18 1.42
N LEU A 118 -10.56 -11.59 1.06
CA LEU A 118 -10.12 -10.32 1.64
C LEU A 118 -11.04 -9.15 1.26
N ALA A 119 -11.65 -9.16 0.07
CA ALA A 119 -12.55 -8.09 -0.36
C ALA A 119 -13.85 -8.15 0.44
N GLY A 120 -14.42 -9.35 0.61
CA GLY A 120 -15.56 -9.61 1.49
C GLY A 120 -15.28 -9.23 2.95
N ILE A 121 -14.12 -9.59 3.49
CA ILE A 121 -13.72 -9.20 4.85
C ILE A 121 -13.63 -7.67 4.97
N ALA A 122 -12.97 -6.98 4.03
CA ALA A 122 -12.88 -5.51 4.05
C ALA A 122 -14.27 -4.85 4.03
N ARG A 123 -15.19 -5.34 3.18
CA ARG A 123 -16.59 -4.87 3.13
C ARG A 123 -17.29 -5.10 4.47
N ALA A 124 -17.18 -6.31 5.02
CA ALA A 124 -17.82 -6.69 6.29
C ALA A 124 -17.23 -5.96 7.51
N SER A 125 -15.95 -5.56 7.46
CA SER A 125 -15.32 -4.68 8.45
C SER A 125 -15.83 -3.24 8.40
N GLY A 126 -16.58 -2.85 7.36
CA GLY A 126 -17.17 -1.52 7.21
C GLY A 126 -16.32 -0.52 6.44
N VAL A 127 -15.35 -0.99 5.64
CA VAL A 127 -14.63 -0.13 4.68
C VAL A 127 -15.63 0.39 3.65
N PRO A 128 -15.75 1.72 3.45
CA PRO A 128 -16.85 2.29 2.69
C PRO A 128 -16.74 2.05 1.18
N SER A 129 -15.52 1.88 0.65
CA SER A 129 -15.28 1.54 -0.75
C SER A 129 -14.32 0.36 -0.84
N VAL A 130 -14.75 -0.71 -1.51
CA VAL A 130 -13.91 -1.89 -1.76
C VAL A 130 -13.99 -2.25 -3.23
N MET A 131 -12.83 -2.26 -3.89
CA MET A 131 -12.69 -2.55 -5.32
C MET A 131 -11.83 -3.80 -5.53
N GLU A 132 -12.04 -4.47 -6.64
CA GLU A 132 -11.21 -5.58 -7.09
C GLU A 132 -10.71 -5.26 -8.51
N ALA A 133 -9.39 -5.35 -8.72
CA ALA A 133 -8.76 -4.96 -9.98
C ALA A 133 -7.59 -5.89 -10.30
N ASN A 134 -7.77 -6.79 -11.28
CA ASN A 134 -6.88 -7.92 -11.52
C ASN A 134 -6.13 -7.83 -12.87
N ALA A 135 -6.14 -6.65 -13.48
CA ALA A 135 -5.39 -6.32 -14.69
C ALA A 135 -4.76 -4.92 -14.56
N PRO A 136 -3.60 -4.64 -15.17
CA PRO A 136 -2.89 -3.37 -14.98
C PRO A 136 -3.77 -2.14 -15.29
N ASP A 137 -4.48 -2.15 -16.42
CA ASP A 137 -5.37 -1.05 -16.81
C ASP A 137 -6.56 -0.87 -15.87
N SER A 138 -7.10 -1.98 -15.34
CA SER A 138 -8.18 -1.90 -14.36
C SER A 138 -7.69 -1.35 -13.03
N LEU A 139 -6.47 -1.73 -12.60
CA LEU A 139 -5.87 -1.24 -11.37
C LEU A 139 -5.55 0.25 -11.46
N ALA A 140 -4.95 0.70 -12.57
CA ALA A 140 -4.68 2.10 -12.82
C ALA A 140 -5.96 2.96 -12.74
N ARG A 141 -7.06 2.50 -13.38
CA ARG A 141 -8.36 3.18 -13.29
C ARG A 141 -8.91 3.19 -11.87
N SER A 142 -8.91 2.06 -11.16
CA SER A 142 -9.41 1.98 -9.79
C SER A 142 -8.60 2.84 -8.81
N VAL A 143 -7.28 2.91 -8.98
CA VAL A 143 -6.43 3.81 -8.18
C VAL A 143 -6.79 5.27 -8.46
N HIS A 144 -6.94 5.65 -9.72
CA HIS A 144 -7.34 7.01 -10.10
C HIS A 144 -8.71 7.40 -9.50
N GLU A 145 -9.72 6.53 -9.66
CA GLU A 145 -11.06 6.71 -9.11
C GLU A 145 -11.04 6.82 -7.57
N ALA A 146 -10.29 5.92 -6.89
CA ALA A 146 -10.17 5.93 -5.44
C ALA A 146 -9.54 7.22 -4.92
N LEU A 147 -8.48 7.70 -5.57
CA LEU A 147 -7.79 8.94 -5.18
C LEU A 147 -8.68 10.16 -5.35
N ALA A 148 -9.50 10.20 -6.40
CA ALA A 148 -10.48 11.26 -6.66
C ALA A 148 -11.70 11.24 -5.72
N SER A 149 -12.08 10.05 -5.22
CA SER A 149 -13.32 9.86 -4.45
C SER A 149 -13.35 10.51 -3.06
N ASN A 150 -12.19 10.88 -2.50
CA ASN A 150 -12.04 11.31 -1.10
C ASN A 150 -12.72 10.35 -0.09
N THR A 151 -12.73 9.06 -0.39
CA THR A 151 -13.34 8.01 0.42
C THR A 151 -12.29 6.95 0.73
N LEU A 152 -12.23 6.50 1.99
CA LEU A 152 -11.38 5.36 2.38
C LEU A 152 -11.67 4.18 1.44
N THR A 153 -10.67 3.78 0.67
CA THR A 153 -10.83 2.72 -0.32
C THR A 153 -9.81 1.61 -0.08
N THR A 154 -10.28 0.36 -0.11
CA THR A 154 -9.40 -0.82 -0.19
C THR A 154 -9.54 -1.46 -1.58
N ILE A 155 -8.42 -1.66 -2.27
CA ILE A 155 -8.36 -2.38 -3.55
C ILE A 155 -7.68 -3.71 -3.32
N ILE A 156 -8.34 -4.81 -3.65
CA ILE A 156 -7.72 -6.14 -3.68
C ILE A 156 -7.35 -6.45 -5.13
N SER A 157 -6.08 -6.78 -5.37
CA SER A 157 -5.54 -7.02 -6.70
C SER A 157 -4.85 -8.37 -6.76
N LYS A 158 -5.46 -9.34 -7.44
CA LYS A 158 -4.85 -10.65 -7.68
C LYS A 158 -3.65 -10.51 -8.62
N VAL A 159 -2.54 -11.12 -8.23
CA VAL A 159 -1.30 -11.16 -9.00
C VAL A 159 -0.72 -12.57 -8.95
N GLU A 160 0.16 -12.89 -9.89
CA GLU A 160 0.83 -14.19 -9.92
C GLU A 160 1.80 -14.34 -8.73
N ALA A 161 1.96 -15.57 -8.25
CA ALA A 161 2.92 -15.95 -7.22
C ALA A 161 4.37 -15.96 -7.74
N ILE A 162 4.78 -14.86 -8.39
CA ILE A 162 6.10 -14.65 -8.96
C ILE A 162 6.72 -13.47 -8.22
N GLY A 163 7.95 -13.67 -7.73
CA GLY A 163 8.72 -12.65 -7.04
C GLY A 163 9.73 -11.96 -7.94
N PRO A 164 10.40 -10.91 -7.44
CA PRO A 164 11.47 -10.26 -8.17
C PRO A 164 12.68 -11.20 -8.34
N LYS A 165 13.52 -10.89 -9.31
CA LYS A 165 14.82 -11.58 -9.50
C LYS A 165 15.76 -11.43 -8.31
N THR A 166 15.62 -10.32 -7.56
CA THR A 166 16.40 -10.02 -6.37
C THR A 166 15.52 -9.30 -5.35
N PHE A 167 15.71 -9.61 -4.07
CA PHE A 167 15.10 -8.89 -2.95
C PHE A 167 16.01 -7.77 -2.42
N HIS A 168 17.17 -7.58 -3.03
CA HIS A 168 18.13 -6.58 -2.61
C HIS A 168 17.64 -5.16 -2.94
N MET A 169 17.60 -4.31 -1.94
CA MET A 169 17.41 -2.87 -2.07
C MET A 169 18.67 -2.16 -1.57
N ASP A 170 19.30 -1.37 -2.42
CA ASP A 170 20.47 -0.55 -2.05
C ASP A 170 20.01 0.75 -1.37
N LEU A 171 19.31 0.60 -0.24
CA LEU A 171 18.81 1.69 0.58
C LEU A 171 18.78 1.25 2.04
N PRO A 172 19.69 1.76 2.89
CA PRO A 172 19.67 1.49 4.31
C PRO A 172 18.34 1.94 4.95
N LEU A 173 17.77 1.11 5.83
CA LEU A 173 16.47 1.38 6.46
C LEU A 173 16.45 2.71 7.25
N LEU A 174 17.57 3.03 7.91
CA LEU A 174 17.71 4.30 8.61
C LEU A 174 17.69 5.49 7.65
N GLU A 175 18.32 5.35 6.49
CA GLU A 175 18.30 6.41 5.47
C GLU A 175 16.91 6.56 4.87
N ASN A 176 16.21 5.46 4.57
CA ASN A 176 14.82 5.51 4.12
C ASN A 176 13.93 6.27 5.13
N ARG A 177 14.08 5.98 6.43
CA ARG A 177 13.35 6.69 7.49
C ARG A 177 13.65 8.19 7.51
N PHE A 178 14.91 8.59 7.35
CA PHE A 178 15.26 10.01 7.34
C PHE A 178 14.78 10.73 6.07
N GLN A 179 14.89 10.10 4.90
CA GLN A 179 14.36 10.65 3.65
C GLN A 179 12.85 10.84 3.72
N PHE A 180 12.14 9.81 4.19
CA PHE A 180 10.70 9.85 4.37
C PHE A 180 10.28 10.96 5.32
N LYS A 181 10.90 11.06 6.50
CA LYS A 181 10.63 12.14 7.45
C LYS A 181 10.82 13.52 6.80
N ARG A 182 11.94 13.76 6.12
CA ARG A 182 12.22 15.05 5.45
C ARG A 182 11.20 15.35 4.35
N SER A 183 10.77 14.33 3.61
CA SER A 183 9.74 14.46 2.58
C SER A 183 8.40 14.88 3.18
N LEU A 184 7.96 14.25 4.28
CA LEU A 184 6.73 14.64 4.98
C LEU A 184 6.80 16.07 5.53
N GLU A 185 7.92 16.45 6.14
CA GLU A 185 8.13 17.82 6.64
C GLU A 185 8.10 18.87 5.51
N ALA A 186 8.63 18.53 4.34
CA ALA A 186 8.58 19.41 3.16
C ALA A 186 7.14 19.56 2.63
N MET A 187 6.38 18.46 2.55
CA MET A 187 4.96 18.48 2.15
C MET A 187 4.13 19.36 3.08
N GLN A 188 4.31 19.23 4.41
CA GLN A 188 3.60 20.05 5.40
C GLN A 188 3.89 21.54 5.24
N LYS A 189 5.15 21.92 5.05
CA LYS A 189 5.55 23.32 4.86
C LYS A 189 4.91 23.93 3.61
N HIS A 190 4.83 23.16 2.53
CA HIS A 190 4.21 23.62 1.30
C HIS A 190 2.71 23.89 1.48
N THR A 191 2.00 23.01 2.19
CA THR A 191 0.58 23.21 2.53
C THR A 191 0.36 24.44 3.40
N SER A 192 1.15 24.61 4.47
CA SER A 192 1.03 25.79 5.34
C SER A 192 1.33 27.12 4.65
N ALA A 193 2.12 27.12 3.57
CA ALA A 193 2.42 28.31 2.80
C ALA A 193 1.30 28.70 1.81
N LEU A 194 0.42 27.76 1.44
CA LEU A 194 -0.73 28.01 0.57
C LEU A 194 -1.95 28.53 1.35
N ASP A 195 -1.98 28.34 2.68
CA ASP A 195 -3.03 28.79 3.58
C ASP A 195 -2.80 30.23 4.13
N LEU A 196 -1.72 30.90 3.74
CA LEU A 196 -1.34 32.28 4.12
C LEU A 196 -1.49 33.26 2.95
#